data_AF-A0A4D4LVE2-F1
#
_entry.id   AF-A0A4D4LVE2-F1
#
_cell.length_a   1.000
_cell.length_b   1.000
_cell.length_c   1.000
_cell.angle_alpha   90.00
_cell.angle_beta   90.00
_cell.angle_gamma   90.00
#
_symmetry.space_group_name_H-M   'P 1'
#
loop_
_entity.id
_entity.type
_entity.pdbx_description
1 polymer ?
#
loop_
_entity_poly.entity_id
_entity_poly.type
_entity_poly.pdbx_seq_one_letter_code
_entity_poly.pdbx_strand_id
1 'polypeptide(L)'
;MGAVDEVKRLLGEGRITQAVDILGAILPAAAAQHGEHSPVVRTLRKQYAATLMDDGQYRRALPELRRLADERATESGQADPQSLRFRYDAAQCLEQLGEPAAALAEYRALLPYYENQYVAGDPELSLEVRRRIGHLLLALGDRVAAHDTLARLLHDVERLRGPGHPLVAEVRRTLQWLGQVRG
;
A
#
# COMPACT_ATOMS: atom_id res chain seq x y z
N MET A 1 31.20 6.05 -0.35
CA MET A 1 30.43 7.15 -1.00
C MET A 1 30.14 6.85 -2.47
N GLY A 2 29.83 5.60 -2.86
CA GLY A 2 29.73 5.23 -4.29
C GLY A 2 28.28 5.00 -4.76
N ALA A 3 27.63 3.97 -4.21
CA ALA A 3 26.37 3.50 -4.77
C ALA A 3 25.12 4.29 -4.30
N VAL A 4 25.08 4.73 -3.04
CA VAL A 4 23.90 5.45 -2.51
C VAL A 4 23.75 6.84 -3.13
N ASP A 5 24.86 7.54 -3.35
CA ASP A 5 24.83 8.88 -3.97
C ASP A 5 24.52 8.78 -5.47
N GLU A 6 25.01 7.73 -6.14
CA GLU A 6 24.65 7.40 -7.51
C GLU A 6 23.16 7.07 -7.67
N VAL A 7 22.59 6.28 -6.76
CA VAL A 7 21.14 6.01 -6.73
C VAL A 7 20.35 7.30 -6.61
N LYS A 8 20.71 8.20 -5.67
CA LYS A 8 20.04 9.50 -5.53
C LYS A 8 20.10 10.33 -6.81
N ARG A 9 21.26 10.36 -7.48
CA ARG A 9 21.45 11.06 -8.75
C ARG A 9 20.54 10.48 -9.84
N LEU A 10 20.51 9.15 -9.99
CA LEU A 10 19.66 8.47 -10.97
C LEU A 10 18.16 8.73 -10.71
N LEU A 11 17.73 8.72 -9.45
CA LEU A 11 16.34 9.04 -9.09
C LEU A 11 15.99 10.49 -9.45
N GLY A 12 16.90 11.44 -9.21
CA GLY A 12 16.72 12.83 -9.62
C GLY A 12 16.65 13.03 -11.15
N GLU A 13 17.29 12.13 -11.90
CA GLU A 13 17.24 12.10 -13.38
C GLU A 13 16.05 11.30 -13.94
N GLY A 14 15.20 10.72 -13.08
CA GLY A 14 14.10 9.85 -13.50
C GLY A 14 14.54 8.48 -14.05
N ARG A 15 15.80 8.10 -13.83
CA ARG A 15 16.40 6.83 -14.29
C ARG A 15 16.14 5.71 -13.28
N ILE A 16 14.85 5.48 -12.99
CA ILE A 16 14.37 4.65 -11.88
C ILE A 16 14.85 3.19 -12.02
N THR A 17 14.72 2.59 -13.21
CA THR A 17 15.16 1.20 -13.45
C THR A 17 16.65 0.99 -13.15
N GLN A 18 17.50 1.96 -13.47
CA GLN A 18 18.93 1.86 -13.18
C GLN A 18 19.23 2.00 -11.69
N ALA A 19 18.45 2.81 -10.97
CA ALA A 19 18.51 2.86 -9.52
C ALA A 19 18.09 1.50 -8.90
N VAL A 20 17.04 0.85 -9.43
CA VAL A 20 16.65 -0.52 -9.02
C VAL A 20 17.81 -1.49 -9.20
N ASP A 21 18.47 -1.47 -10.34
CA ASP A 21 19.56 -2.41 -10.64
C ASP A 21 20.75 -2.24 -9.68
N ILE A 22 21.15 -1.00 -9.41
CA ILE A 22 22.22 -0.72 -8.44
C ILE A 22 21.81 -1.22 -7.05
N LEU A 23 20.62 -0.84 -6.57
CA LEU A 23 20.12 -1.24 -5.25
C LEU A 23 20.03 -2.77 -5.11
N GLY A 24 19.52 -3.44 -6.14
CA GLY A 24 19.41 -4.90 -6.18
C GLY A 24 20.76 -5.62 -6.21
N ALA A 25 21.77 -5.02 -6.82
CA ALA A 25 23.13 -5.57 -6.85
C ALA A 25 23.86 -5.41 -5.50
N ILE A 26 23.67 -4.28 -4.81
CA ILE A 26 24.40 -3.99 -3.55
C ILE A 26 23.74 -4.60 -2.30
N LEU A 27 22.42 -4.82 -2.32
CA LEU A 27 21.68 -5.32 -1.15
C LEU A 27 22.18 -6.70 -0.66
N PRO A 28 22.39 -7.72 -1.51
CA PRO A 28 22.90 -9.02 -1.06
C PRO A 28 24.32 -8.94 -0.47
N ALA A 29 25.18 -8.10 -1.05
CA ALA A 29 26.55 -7.91 -0.54
C ALA A 29 26.55 -7.22 0.83
N ALA A 30 25.72 -6.18 1.00
CA ALA A 30 25.55 -5.52 2.29
C ALA A 30 24.98 -6.46 3.36
N ALA A 31 24.01 -7.31 2.97
CA ALA A 31 23.45 -8.37 3.80
C ALA A 31 24.51 -9.35 4.30
N ALA A 32 25.36 -9.85 3.40
CA ALA A 32 26.46 -10.77 3.75
C ALA A 32 27.51 -10.12 4.66
N GLN A 33 27.81 -8.83 4.46
CA GLN A 33 28.84 -8.13 5.21
C GLN A 33 28.38 -7.65 6.60
N HIS A 34 27.17 -7.11 6.70
CA HIS A 34 26.68 -6.44 7.91
C HIS A 34 25.64 -7.26 8.67
N GLY A 35 25.13 -8.33 8.08
CA GLY A 35 24.04 -9.13 8.62
C GLY A 35 22.68 -8.63 8.14
N GLU A 36 21.78 -9.59 7.95
CA GLU A 36 20.49 -9.42 7.29
C GLU A 36 19.55 -8.42 7.99
N HIS A 37 19.66 -8.34 9.32
CA HIS A 37 18.85 -7.45 10.17
C HIS A 37 19.60 -6.18 10.60
N SER A 38 20.75 -5.89 9.98
CA SER A 38 21.51 -4.68 10.32
C SER A 38 20.77 -3.40 9.89
N PRO A 39 20.94 -2.28 10.61
CA PRO A 39 20.32 -1.01 10.25
C PRO A 39 20.66 -0.53 8.83
N VAL A 40 21.89 -0.81 8.37
CA VAL A 40 22.35 -0.47 7.01
C VAL A 40 21.55 -1.25 5.96
N VAL A 41 21.42 -2.56 6.13
CA VAL A 41 20.68 -3.43 5.20
C VAL A 41 19.20 -3.08 5.17
N ARG A 42 18.60 -2.75 6.32
CA ARG A 42 17.21 -2.30 6.38
C ARG A 42 16.97 -0.99 5.66
N THR A 43 17.85 -0.02 5.85
CA THR A 43 17.78 1.28 5.16
C THR A 43 17.84 1.06 3.64
N LEU A 44 18.78 0.22 3.20
CA LEU A 44 18.96 -0.10 1.80
C LEU A 44 17.78 -0.87 1.21
N ARG A 45 17.23 -1.84 1.95
CA ARG A 45 16.04 -2.59 1.56
C ARG A 45 14.81 -1.70 1.44
N LYS A 46 14.63 -0.74 2.35
CA LYS A 46 13.56 0.27 2.27
C LYS A 46 13.68 1.10 0.99
N GLN A 47 14.88 1.56 0.65
CA GLN A 47 15.12 2.30 -0.60
C GLN A 47 14.81 1.43 -1.82
N TYR A 48 15.32 0.19 -1.83
CA TYR A 48 15.08 -0.76 -2.91
C TYR A 48 13.60 -1.07 -3.11
N ALA A 49 12.86 -1.36 -2.04
CA ALA A 49 11.41 -1.59 -2.10
C ALA A 49 10.65 -0.38 -2.65
N ALA A 50 10.98 0.83 -2.20
CA ALA A 50 10.38 2.07 -2.71
C ALA A 50 10.67 2.28 -4.20
N THR A 51 11.93 2.12 -4.62
CA THR A 51 12.30 2.27 -6.04
C THR A 51 11.66 1.19 -6.92
N LEU A 52 11.49 -0.04 -6.42
CA LEU A 52 10.74 -1.08 -7.11
C LEU A 52 9.27 -0.71 -7.29
N MET A 53 8.64 -0.08 -6.28
CA MET A 53 7.27 0.42 -6.39
C MET A 53 7.15 1.52 -7.45
N ASP A 54 8.08 2.47 -7.46
CA ASP A 54 8.11 3.58 -8.42
C ASP A 54 8.33 3.09 -9.86
N ASP A 55 9.15 2.04 -10.05
CA ASP A 55 9.41 1.41 -11.34
C ASP A 55 8.30 0.42 -11.79
N GLY A 56 7.28 0.19 -10.94
CA GLY A 56 6.18 -0.75 -11.21
C GLY A 56 6.57 -2.23 -11.10
N GLN A 57 7.71 -2.54 -10.49
CA GLN A 57 8.21 -3.91 -10.30
C GLN A 57 7.58 -4.59 -9.07
N TYR A 58 6.25 -4.63 -9.01
CA TYR A 58 5.46 -5.08 -7.85
C TYR A 58 5.77 -6.51 -7.38
N ARG A 59 6.08 -7.43 -8.31
CA ARG A 59 6.44 -8.82 -7.98
C ARG A 59 7.72 -8.89 -7.14
N ARG A 60 8.67 -7.98 -7.39
CA ARG A 60 9.92 -7.87 -6.62
C ARG A 60 9.72 -7.04 -5.35
N ALA A 61 8.88 -6.01 -5.38
CA ALA A 61 8.61 -5.16 -4.22
C ALA A 61 7.91 -5.91 -3.08
N LEU A 62 6.93 -6.75 -3.41
CA LEU A 62 6.08 -7.44 -2.43
C LEU A 62 6.85 -8.21 -1.33
N PRO A 63 7.81 -9.10 -1.63
CA PRO A 63 8.55 -9.80 -0.59
C PRO A 63 9.41 -8.86 0.28
N GLU A 64 9.95 -7.78 -0.29
CA GLU A 64 10.74 -6.80 0.45
C GLU A 64 9.88 -5.99 1.42
N LEU A 65 8.69 -5.57 0.98
CA LEU A 65 7.72 -4.85 1.80
C LEU A 65 7.19 -5.71 2.95
N ARG A 66 6.84 -6.98 2.69
CA ARG A 66 6.43 -7.93 3.74
C ARG A 66 7.49 -8.11 4.80
N ARG A 67 8.74 -8.30 4.38
CA ARG A 67 9.87 -8.42 5.29
C ARG A 67 10.06 -7.16 6.15
N LEU A 68 10.04 -5.98 5.53
CA LEU A 68 10.16 -4.71 6.25
C LEU A 68 9.01 -4.50 7.23
N ALA A 69 7.79 -4.90 6.86
CA ALA A 69 6.64 -4.86 7.73
C ALA A 69 6.82 -5.76 8.96
N ASP A 70 7.23 -7.02 8.74
CA ASP A 70 7.37 -8.02 9.80
C ASP A 70 8.51 -7.66 10.76
N GLU A 71 9.67 -7.26 10.25
CA GLU A 71 10.79 -6.79 11.07
C GLU A 71 10.37 -5.62 11.97
N ARG A 72 9.66 -4.64 11.39
CA ARG A 72 9.19 -3.47 12.14
C ARG A 72 8.13 -3.83 13.17
N ALA A 73 7.24 -4.77 12.84
CA ALA A 73 6.20 -5.25 13.75
C ALA A 73 6.77 -6.05 14.93
N THR A 74 7.83 -6.84 14.70
CA THR A 74 8.55 -7.55 15.77
C THR A 74 9.22 -6.57 16.74
N GLU A 75 9.72 -5.44 16.24
CA GLU A 75 10.46 -4.46 17.06
C GLU A 75 9.59 -3.48 17.84
N SER A 76 8.47 -3.06 17.26
CA SER A 76 7.66 -1.97 17.81
C SER A 76 6.17 -2.28 17.89
N GLY A 77 5.79 -3.53 17.60
CA GLY A 77 4.43 -4.03 17.67
C GLY A 77 3.68 -3.92 16.34
N GLN A 78 2.60 -4.70 16.24
CA GLN A 78 1.77 -4.79 15.02
C GLN A 78 1.06 -3.48 14.64
N ALA A 79 0.94 -2.54 15.58
CA ALA A 79 0.34 -1.23 15.37
C ALA A 79 1.37 -0.16 14.95
N ASP A 80 2.64 -0.53 14.73
CA ASP A 80 3.66 0.43 14.30
C ASP A 80 3.29 1.08 12.96
N PRO A 81 3.24 2.43 12.86
CA PRO A 81 2.81 3.11 11.64
C PRO A 81 3.63 2.78 10.40
N GLN A 82 4.93 2.53 10.55
CA GLN A 82 5.79 2.18 9.43
C GLN A 82 5.54 0.74 8.97
N SER A 83 5.30 -0.20 9.90
CA SER A 83 4.88 -1.55 9.56
C SER A 83 3.55 -1.55 8.79
N LEU A 84 2.56 -0.81 9.31
CA LEU A 84 1.25 -0.67 8.66
C LEU A 84 1.39 -0.09 7.24
N ARG A 85 2.26 0.91 7.06
CA ARG A 85 2.52 1.48 5.74
C ARG A 85 3.11 0.45 4.76
N PHE A 86 4.10 -0.34 5.19
CA PHE A 86 4.66 -1.38 4.33
C PHE A 86 3.63 -2.46 3.97
N ARG A 87 2.73 -2.83 4.88
CA ARG A 87 1.62 -3.74 4.58
C ARG A 87 0.61 -3.12 3.60
N TYR A 88 0.33 -1.82 3.73
CA TYR A 88 -0.51 -1.10 2.77
C TYR A 88 0.11 -1.12 1.36
N ASP A 89 1.41 -0.81 1.24
CA ASP A 89 2.13 -0.84 -0.03
C ASP A 89 2.19 -2.29 -0.59
N ALA A 90 2.29 -3.31 0.27
CA ALA A 90 2.21 -4.72 -0.12
C ALA A 90 0.82 -5.10 -0.66
N ALA A 91 -0.26 -4.59 -0.04
CA ALA A 91 -1.61 -4.76 -0.55
C ALA A 91 -1.78 -4.11 -1.93
N GLN A 92 -1.17 -2.94 -2.15
CA GLN A 92 -1.16 -2.30 -3.47
C GLN A 92 -0.40 -3.15 -4.50
N CYS A 93 0.72 -3.78 -4.13
CA CYS A 93 1.40 -4.73 -5.02
C CYS A 93 0.47 -5.86 -5.47
N LEU A 94 -0.29 -6.44 -4.54
CA LEU A 94 -1.22 -7.53 -4.84
C LEU A 94 -2.33 -7.09 -5.81
N GLU A 95 -2.85 -5.86 -5.67
CA GLU A 95 -3.80 -5.30 -6.64
C GLU A 95 -3.19 -5.23 -8.05
N GLN A 96 -1.97 -4.69 -8.16
CA GLN A 96 -1.29 -4.53 -9.45
C GLN A 96 -0.87 -5.86 -10.08
N LEU A 97 -0.65 -6.89 -9.25
CA LEU A 97 -0.35 -8.25 -9.70
C LEU A 97 -1.60 -9.04 -10.10
N GLY A 98 -2.79 -8.46 -9.96
CA GLY A 98 -4.05 -9.15 -10.28
C GLY A 98 -4.45 -10.19 -9.24
N GLU A 99 -4.09 -9.97 -7.96
CA GLU A 99 -4.41 -10.85 -6.84
C GLU A 99 -5.46 -10.20 -5.90
N PRO A 100 -6.69 -9.93 -6.36
CA PRO A 100 -7.66 -9.11 -5.63
C PRO A 100 -8.11 -9.75 -4.31
N ALA A 101 -8.17 -11.08 -4.22
CA ALA A 101 -8.54 -11.78 -2.99
C ALA A 101 -7.47 -11.60 -1.89
N ALA A 102 -6.19 -11.66 -2.27
CA ALA A 102 -5.08 -11.44 -1.34
C ALA A 102 -5.01 -9.98 -0.91
N ALA A 103 -5.13 -9.03 -1.85
CA ALA A 103 -5.19 -7.61 -1.55
C ALA A 103 -6.35 -7.26 -0.59
N LEU A 104 -7.54 -7.84 -0.82
CA LEU A 104 -8.71 -7.63 0.03
C LEU A 104 -8.46 -8.10 1.47
N ALA A 105 -7.80 -9.25 1.64
CA ALA A 105 -7.46 -9.77 2.95
C ALA A 105 -6.51 -8.82 3.71
N GLU A 106 -5.47 -8.32 3.03
CA GLU A 106 -4.52 -7.36 3.62
C GLU A 106 -5.21 -6.05 4.01
N TYR A 107 -6.04 -5.48 3.14
CA TYR A 107 -6.77 -4.24 3.45
C TYR A 107 -7.75 -4.41 4.61
N ARG A 108 -8.45 -5.55 4.70
CA ARG A 108 -9.32 -5.85 5.84
C ARG A 108 -8.55 -5.98 7.15
N ALA A 109 -7.33 -6.54 7.11
CA ALA A 109 -6.47 -6.62 8.29
C ALA A 109 -5.94 -5.25 8.71
N LEU A 110 -5.71 -4.34 7.77
CA LEU A 110 -5.23 -2.98 8.02
C LEU A 110 -6.31 -2.02 8.52
N LEU A 111 -7.53 -2.17 8.03
CA LEU A 111 -8.62 -1.21 8.28
C LEU A 111 -8.83 -0.86 9.77
N PRO A 112 -8.85 -1.82 10.73
CA PRO A 112 -9.03 -1.50 12.14
C PRO A 112 -7.93 -0.58 12.71
N TYR A 113 -6.71 -0.65 12.19
CA TYR A 113 -5.62 0.23 12.62
C TYR A 113 -5.78 1.64 12.07
N TYR A 114 -6.23 1.77 10.82
CA TYR A 114 -6.51 3.07 10.19
C TYR A 114 -7.77 3.76 10.73
N GLU A 115 -8.74 3.00 11.20
CA GLU A 115 -9.92 3.52 11.90
C GLU A 115 -9.61 3.96 13.34
N ASN A 116 -8.54 3.44 13.93
CA ASN A 116 -8.14 3.80 15.27
C ASN A 116 -7.35 5.12 15.28
N GLN A 117 -8.02 6.19 15.75
CA GLN A 117 -7.45 7.53 15.87
C GLN A 117 -6.16 7.61 16.73
N TYR A 118 -5.95 6.66 17.65
CA TYR A 118 -4.76 6.61 18.49
C TYR A 118 -3.59 5.84 17.87
N VAL A 119 -3.83 5.11 16.78
CA VAL A 119 -2.82 4.28 16.10
C VAL A 119 -2.34 4.95 14.83
N ALA A 120 -3.25 5.29 13.93
CA ALA A 120 -2.89 5.81 12.62
C ALA A 120 -3.46 7.19 12.31
N GLY A 121 -4.37 7.72 13.13
CA GLY A 121 -4.73 9.14 13.24
C GLY A 121 -5.18 9.89 11.97
N ASP A 122 -5.18 9.24 10.81
CA ASP A 122 -5.41 9.84 9.51
C ASP A 122 -6.71 9.29 8.91
N PRO A 123 -7.82 10.05 9.05
CA PRO A 123 -9.10 9.70 8.47
C PRO A 123 -9.02 9.46 6.95
N GLU A 124 -8.10 10.10 6.22
CA GLU A 124 -7.99 9.92 4.77
C GLU A 124 -7.53 8.51 4.41
N LEU A 125 -6.57 7.95 5.16
CA LEU A 125 -6.10 6.58 4.93
C LEU A 125 -7.22 5.56 5.17
N SER A 126 -8.06 5.77 6.19
CA SER A 126 -9.22 4.91 6.44
C SER A 126 -10.22 4.95 5.28
N LEU A 127 -10.54 6.15 4.78
CA LEU A 127 -11.46 6.32 3.64
C LEU A 127 -10.90 5.67 2.37
N GLU A 128 -9.61 5.83 2.11
CA GLU A 128 -8.93 5.21 0.96
C GLU A 128 -8.93 3.68 1.04
N VAL A 129 -8.63 3.10 2.22
CA VAL A 129 -8.65 1.64 2.41
C VAL A 129 -10.08 1.09 2.22
N ARG A 130 -11.10 1.76 2.76
CA ARG A 130 -12.50 1.36 2.54
C ARG A 130 -12.91 1.44 1.07
N ARG A 131 -12.44 2.44 0.34
CA ARG A 131 -12.65 2.58 -1.12
C ARG A 131 -12.05 1.39 -1.87
N ARG A 132 -10.79 1.05 -1.58
CA ARG A 132 -10.11 -0.12 -2.16
C ARG A 132 -10.85 -1.41 -1.87
N ILE A 133 -11.26 -1.64 -0.61
CA ILE A 133 -12.08 -2.81 -0.23
C ILE A 133 -13.36 -2.88 -1.07
N GLY A 134 -14.08 -1.77 -1.21
CA GLY A 134 -15.31 -1.70 -2.02
C GLY A 134 -15.06 -2.11 -3.48
N HIS A 135 -14.01 -1.60 -4.11
CA HIS A 135 -13.66 -1.95 -5.49
C HIS A 135 -13.16 -3.39 -5.66
N LEU A 136 -12.39 -3.91 -4.70
CA LEU A 136 -11.94 -5.29 -4.72
C LEU A 136 -13.09 -6.28 -4.57
N LEU A 137 -14.08 -5.96 -3.74
CA LEU A 137 -15.31 -6.75 -3.64
C LEU A 137 -16.07 -6.79 -4.98
N LEU A 138 -16.10 -5.69 -5.73
CA LEU A 138 -16.65 -5.68 -7.08
C LEU A 138 -15.86 -6.55 -8.06
N ALA A 139 -14.53 -6.46 -8.03
CA ALA A 139 -13.66 -7.28 -8.87
C ALA A 139 -13.85 -8.78 -8.59
N LEU A 140 -14.13 -9.14 -7.33
CA LEU A 140 -14.43 -10.51 -6.89
C LEU A 140 -15.90 -10.92 -7.09
N GLY A 141 -16.75 -10.01 -7.59
CA GLY A 141 -18.17 -10.27 -7.86
C GLY A 141 -19.10 -10.18 -6.64
N ASP A 142 -18.60 -9.85 -5.46
CA ASP A 142 -19.40 -9.63 -4.25
C ASP A 142 -20.04 -8.22 -4.27
N ARG A 143 -21.03 -8.07 -5.15
CA ARG A 143 -21.76 -6.81 -5.35
C ARG A 143 -22.51 -6.36 -4.09
N VAL A 144 -22.90 -7.29 -3.22
CA VAL A 144 -23.62 -6.97 -1.98
C VAL A 144 -22.69 -6.30 -0.99
N ALA A 145 -21.59 -6.97 -0.64
CA ALA A 145 -20.64 -6.38 0.30
C ALA A 145 -19.98 -5.12 -0.27
N ALA A 146 -19.77 -5.05 -1.59
CA ALA A 146 -19.29 -3.84 -2.24
C ALA A 146 -20.26 -2.66 -2.07
N HIS A 147 -21.55 -2.88 -2.33
CA HIS A 147 -22.57 -1.84 -2.15
C HIS A 147 -22.59 -1.32 -0.71
N ASP A 148 -22.64 -2.23 0.27
CA ASP A 148 -22.71 -1.86 1.69
C ASP A 148 -21.45 -1.12 2.17
N THR A 149 -20.29 -1.48 1.62
CA THR A 149 -19.01 -0.82 1.94
C THR A 149 -18.96 0.58 1.32
N LEU A 150 -19.31 0.71 0.04
CA LEU A 150 -19.28 1.97 -0.69
C LEU A 150 -20.37 2.95 -0.22
N ALA A 151 -21.55 2.47 0.18
CA ALA A 151 -22.61 3.32 0.74
C ALA A 151 -22.20 3.95 2.09
N ARG A 152 -21.55 3.17 2.96
CA ARG A 152 -20.98 3.69 4.22
C ARG A 152 -19.85 4.68 3.96
N LEU A 153 -18.96 4.35 3.03
CA LEU A 153 -17.89 5.27 2.60
C LEU A 153 -18.46 6.60 2.10
N LEU A 154 -19.49 6.57 1.23
CA LEU A 154 -20.13 7.77 0.71
C LEU A 154 -20.63 8.68 1.83
N HIS A 155 -21.35 8.11 2.80
CA HIS A 155 -21.85 8.86 3.95
C HIS A 155 -20.72 9.53 4.73
N ASP A 156 -19.63 8.81 5.00
CA ASP A 156 -18.49 9.33 5.76
C ASP A 156 -17.72 10.42 5.01
N VAL A 157 -17.49 10.26 3.70
CA VAL A 157 -16.81 11.27 2.88
C VAL A 157 -17.65 12.54 2.77
N GLU A 158 -18.97 12.42 2.58
CA GLU A 158 -19.87 13.57 2.53
C GLU A 158 -19.85 14.34 3.86
N ARG A 159 -19.85 13.64 4.99
CA ARG A 159 -19.78 14.26 6.32
C ARG A 159 -18.43 14.96 6.56
N LEU A 160 -17.31 14.38 6.13
CA LEU A 160 -15.97 14.89 6.40
C LEU A 160 -15.49 15.97 5.42
N ARG A 161 -15.86 15.85 4.15
CA ARG A 161 -15.34 16.67 3.03
C ARG A 161 -16.42 17.45 2.29
N GLY A 162 -17.68 17.18 2.58
CA GLY A 162 -18.81 17.77 1.88
C GLY A 162 -19.16 17.05 0.57
N PRO A 163 -20.36 17.30 0.02
CA PRO A 163 -20.89 16.59 -1.14
C PRO A 163 -20.18 16.91 -2.47
N GLY A 164 -19.37 17.98 -2.52
CA GLY A 164 -18.62 18.39 -3.71
C GLY A 164 -17.27 17.69 -3.88
N HIS A 165 -16.86 16.86 -2.92
CA HIS A 165 -15.56 16.19 -2.98
C HIS A 165 -15.51 15.16 -4.13
N PRO A 166 -14.40 15.06 -4.91
CA PRO A 166 -14.32 14.17 -6.07
C PRO A 166 -14.67 12.70 -5.78
N LEU A 167 -14.27 12.21 -4.60
CA LEU A 167 -14.57 10.85 -4.16
C LEU A 167 -16.08 10.59 -3.99
N VAL A 168 -16.87 11.59 -3.61
CA VAL A 168 -18.34 11.47 -3.50
C VAL A 168 -18.92 11.16 -4.88
N ALA A 169 -18.50 11.90 -5.90
CA ALA A 169 -18.97 11.70 -7.27
C ALA A 169 -18.54 10.34 -7.83
N GLU A 170 -17.30 9.90 -7.56
CA GLU A 170 -16.81 8.57 -7.92
C GLU A 170 -17.68 7.46 -7.32
N VAL A 171 -17.86 7.47 -6.00
CA VAL A 171 -18.59 6.42 -5.26
C VAL A 171 -20.07 6.39 -5.65
N ARG A 172 -20.71 7.55 -5.86
CA ARG A 172 -22.10 7.63 -6.33
C ARG A 172 -22.29 6.98 -7.70
N ARG A 173 -21.37 7.21 -8.65
CA ARG A 173 -21.45 6.56 -9.97
C ARG A 173 -21.39 5.04 -9.84
N THR A 174 -20.47 4.54 -9.03
CA THR A 174 -20.34 3.09 -8.78
C THR A 174 -21.60 2.50 -8.14
N LEU A 175 -22.17 3.18 -7.13
CA LEU A 175 -23.41 2.75 -6.47
C LEU A 175 -24.62 2.79 -7.41
N GLN A 176 -24.74 3.81 -8.26
CA GLN A 176 -25.81 3.90 -9.25
C GLN A 176 -25.75 2.75 -10.25
N TRP A 177 -24.55 2.46 -10.77
CA TRP A 177 -24.33 1.31 -11.65
C TRP A 177 -24.70 -0.01 -10.96
N LEU A 178 -24.31 -0.21 -9.70
CA LEU A 178 -24.69 -1.39 -8.91
C LEU A 178 -26.21 -1.54 -8.75
N GLY A 179 -26.93 -0.43 -8.61
CA GLY A 179 -28.40 -0.42 -8.55
C GLY A 179 -29.05 -0.85 -9.87
N GLN A 180 -28.46 -0.47 -11.00
CA GLN A 180 -28.97 -0.83 -12.34
C GLN A 180 -28.73 -2.30 -12.70
N VAL A 181 -27.65 -2.91 -12.20
CA VAL A 181 -27.33 -4.33 -12.48
C VAL A 181 -28.08 -5.30 -11.55
N ARG A 182 -28.72 -4.78 -10.49
CA ARG A 182 -29.56 -5.55 -9.55
C ARG A 182 -31.04 -5.58 -9.90
N GLY A 183 -31.51 -4.65 -10.75
CA GLY A 183 -32.88 -4.61 -11.28
C GLY A 183 -32.98 -5.31 -12.61
#